data_AF-A0A357CN04-F1
#
_entry.id   AF-A0A357CN04-F1
#
_cell.length_a   1.000
_cell.length_b   1.000
_cell.length_c   1.000
_cell.angle_alpha   90.00
_cell.angle_beta   90.00
_cell.angle_gamma   90.00
#
_symmetry.space_group_name_H-M   'P 1'
#
loop_
_entity.id
_entity.type
_entity.pdbx_description
1 polymer ?
#
loop_
_entity_poly.entity_id
_entity_poly.type
_entity_poly.pdbx_seq_one_letter_code
_entity_poly.pdbx_strand_id
1 'polypeptide(L)' 'MTDDDGIACCNQCKQALIEIDNRGERLTGCLTCNLWATADDQRWKRLSEEDLRALHQLRHG' A
#
# COMPACT_ATOMS: atom_id res chain seq x y z
N MET A 1 23.43 6.31 -12.16
CA MET A 1 22.64 5.07 -12.12
C MET A 1 21.45 5.41 -11.26
N THR A 2 20.37 5.83 -11.89
CA THR A 2 19.09 6.00 -11.20
C THR A 2 18.50 4.61 -11.26
N ASP A 3 18.61 3.85 -10.17
CA ASP A 3 17.85 2.64 -9.95
C ASP A 3 16.37 3.06 -9.77
N ASP A 4 15.80 3.49 -10.89
CA ASP A 4 14.41 3.84 -11.15
C ASP A 4 13.64 2.55 -11.41
N ASP A 5 13.69 1.66 -10.42
CA ASP A 5 12.72 0.56 -10.21
C ASP A 5 12.74 0.27 -8.72
N GLY A 6 12.51 1.33 -7.94
CA GLY A 6 12.28 1.22 -6.51
C GLY A 6 10.95 0.51 -6.32
N ILE A 7 10.94 -0.83 -6.42
CA ILE A 7 9.91 -1.65 -5.79
C ILE A 7 10.01 -1.25 -4.32
N ALA A 8 9.22 -0.27 -3.94
CA ALA A 8 9.25 0.26 -2.61
C ALA A 8 8.82 -0.93 -1.75
N CYS A 9 9.76 -1.48 -1.00
CA CYS A 9 9.54 -2.66 -0.17
C CYS A 9 9.27 -2.16 1.23
N CYS A 10 8.30 -2.75 1.91
CA CYS A 10 8.02 -2.41 3.29
C CYS A 10 9.25 -2.69 4.15
N ASN A 11 9.71 -1.73 4.93
CA ASN A 11 10.93 -1.92 5.72
C ASN A 11 10.76 -2.95 6.85
N GLN A 12 9.53 -3.24 7.28
CA GLN A 12 9.21 -4.20 8.33
C GLN A 12 9.15 -5.65 7.81
N CYS A 13 8.34 -5.93 6.79
CA CYS A 13 8.14 -7.29 6.29
C CYS A 13 8.94 -7.59 5.02
N LYS A 14 9.66 -6.60 4.47
CA LYS A 14 10.44 -6.70 3.22
C LYS A 14 9.63 -7.14 1.99
N GLN A 15 8.31 -7.06 2.06
CA GLN A 15 7.44 -7.33 0.92
C GLN A 15 7.29 -6.10 0.03
N ALA A 16 7.09 -6.31 -1.26
CA ALA A 16 6.76 -5.26 -2.21
C ALA A 16 5.50 -4.51 -1.75
N LEU A 17 5.57 -3.19 -1.74
CA LEU A 17 4.39 -2.35 -1.59
C LEU A 17 3.55 -2.50 -2.85
N ILE A 18 2.24 -2.50 -2.66
CA ILE A 18 1.25 -2.54 -3.72
C ILE A 18 0.58 -1.18 -3.81
N GLU A 19 0.27 -0.76 -5.02
CA GLU A 19 -0.63 0.36 -5.25
C GLU A 19 -2.08 -0.16 -5.30
N ILE A 20 -2.98 0.52 -4.60
CA ILE A 20 -4.41 0.28 -4.60
C ILE A 20 -5.13 1.58 -4.92
N ASP A 21 -6.30 1.48 -5.54
CA ASP A 21 -7.25 2.59 -5.59
C ASP A 21 -8.22 2.45 -4.42
N ASN A 22 -8.18 3.40 -3.49
CA ASN A 22 -9.16 3.48 -2.41
C ASN A 22 -10.07 4.67 -2.66
N ARG A 23 -11.27 4.40 -3.19
CA ARG A 23 -12.30 5.42 -3.45
C ARG A 23 -11.81 6.55 -4.38
N GLY A 24 -10.94 6.23 -5.33
CA GLY A 24 -10.32 7.20 -6.26
C GLY A 24 -8.99 7.78 -5.77
N GLU A 25 -8.53 7.43 -4.56
CA GLU A 25 -7.20 7.80 -4.07
C GLU A 25 -6.21 6.65 -4.29
N ARG A 26 -5.11 6.91 -5.01
CA ARG A 26 -4.03 5.92 -5.16
C ARG A 26 -3.19 5.86 -3.90
N LEU A 27 -3.29 4.74 -3.20
CA LEU A 27 -2.50 4.44 -2.02
C LEU A 27 -1.45 3.41 -2.38
N THR A 28 -0.19 3.71 -2.10
CA THR A 28 0.91 2.76 -2.18
C THR A 28 1.28 2.30 -0.78
N GLY A 29 1.25 0.99 -0.55
CA GLY A 29 1.36 0.48 0.80
C GLY A 29 1.59 -1.02 0.93
N CYS A 30 1.83 -1.44 2.16
CA CYS A 30 1.97 -2.83 2.54
C CYS A 30 0.66 -3.34 3.11
N LEU A 31 0.07 -4.35 2.46
CA LEU A 31 -1.11 -5.04 2.96
C LEU A 31 -0.83 -5.74 4.30
N THR A 32 0.31 -6.41 4.43
CA THR A 32 0.67 -7.20 5.63
C THR A 32 0.93 -6.32 6.86
N CYS A 33 1.66 -5.21 6.69
CA CYS A 33 1.92 -4.27 7.78
C CYS A 33 0.79 -3.25 7.96
N ASN A 34 -0.22 -3.27 7.08
CA ASN A 34 -1.28 -2.29 7.01
C ASN A 34 -0.73 -0.85 7.02
N LEU A 35 0.17 -0.54 6.08
CA LEU A 35 0.84 0.75 6.02
C LEU A 35 0.67 1.32 4.64
N TRP A 36 -0.04 2.44 4.52
CA TRP A 36 -0.44 3.01 3.24
C TRP A 36 -0.11 4.48 3.18
N ALA A 37 0.45 4.96 2.08
CA ALA A 37 0.70 6.37 1.83
C ALA A 37 0.13 6.73 0.45
N THR A 38 -0.32 7.95 0.23
CA THR A 38 -0.64 8.37 -1.14
C THR A 38 0.66 8.73 -1.86
N ALA A 39 0.63 8.79 -3.19
CA ALA A 39 1.80 9.26 -3.95
C ALA A 39 2.16 10.73 -3.62
N ASP A 40 1.17 11.53 -3.20
CA ASP A 40 1.30 12.96 -2.91
C ASP A 40 1.67 13.22 -1.43
N ASP A 41 1.07 12.47 -0.50
CA ASP A 41 1.38 12.52 0.93
C ASP A 41 2.36 11.41 1.29
N GLN A 42 3.58 11.78 1.68
CA GLN A 42 4.55 10.87 2.32
C GLN A 42 4.10 10.41 3.74
N ARG A 43 2.84 10.63 4.09
CA ARG A 43 2.27 10.33 5.40
C ARG A 43 1.65 8.95 5.41
N TRP A 44 2.41 8.01 5.97
CA TRP A 44 1.96 6.64 6.18
C TRP A 44 0.79 6.58 7.17
N LYS A 45 -0.33 6.00 6.73
CA LYS A 45 -1.54 5.80 7.51
C LYS A 45 -1.92 4.32 7.65
N ARG A 46 -2.48 4.07 8.83
CA ARG A 46 -3.39 3.01 9.25
C ARG A 46 -4.62 2.87 8.35
N LEU A 47 -4.83 1.81 7.55
CA LEU A 47 -6.21 1.54 7.11
C LEU A 47 -6.99 0.89 8.25
N SER A 48 -8.29 1.21 8.34
CA SER A 48 -9.20 0.53 9.26
C SER A 48 -9.41 -0.92 8.84
N GLU A 49 -9.81 -1.78 9.77
CA GLU A 49 -10.05 -3.21 9.51
C GLU A 49 -11.08 -3.44 8.39
N GLU A 50 -12.10 -2.58 8.29
CA GLU A 50 -13.11 -2.64 7.22
C GLU A 50 -12.49 -2.43 5.83
N ASP A 51 -11.62 -1.44 5.72
CA ASP A 51 -10.96 -1.06 4.46
C ASP A 51 -9.92 -2.13 4.07
N LEU A 52 -9.14 -2.60 5.05
CA LEU A 52 -8.28 -3.78 4.92
C LEU A 52 -9.04 -5.01 4.41
N ARG A 53 -10.19 -5.32 5.01
CA ARG A 53 -11.01 -6.47 4.62
C ARG A 53 -11.51 -6.31 3.18
N ALA A 54 -11.95 -5.12 2.80
CA ALA A 54 -12.35 -4.83 1.42
C ALA A 54 -11.20 -5.08 0.44
N LEU A 55 -9.97 -4.67 0.77
CA LEU A 55 -8.78 -4.94 -0.05
C LEU A 55 -8.46 -6.42 -0.16
N HIS A 56 -8.58 -7.16 0.94
CA HIS A 56 -8.43 -8.62 0.93
C HIS A 56 -9.48 -9.30 0.05
N GLN A 57 -10.72 -8.79 0.02
CA GLN A 57 -11.78 -9.31 -0.85
C GLN A 57 -11.51 -8.99 -2.32
N LEU A 58 -11.05 -7.78 -2.64
CA LEU A 58 -10.75 -7.35 -4.01
C LEU A 58 -9.62 -8.18 -4.66
N ARG A 59 -8.64 -8.64 -3.88
CA ARG A 59 -7.51 -9.44 -4.41
C ARG A 59 -7.82 -10.93 -4.59
N HIS A 60 -8.91 -11.41 -3.99
CA HIS A 60 -9.38 -12.80 -4.13
C HIS A 60 -10.51 -12.96 -5.14
N GLY A 61 -10.89 -11.89 -5.86
CA GLY A 61 -11.91 -11.88 -6.90
C GLY A 61 -11.34 -12.13 -8.29
#